data_AF-B0CR00-F1
#
_entry.id   AF-B0CR00-F1
#
_cell.length_a   1.000
_cell.length_b   1.000
_cell.length_c   1.000
_cell.angle_alpha   90.00
_cell.angle_beta   90.00
_cell.angle_gamma   90.00
#
_symmetry.space_group_name_H-M   'P 1'
#
loop_
_entity.id
_entity.type
_entity.pdbx_description
1 polymer ?
#
loop_
_entity_poly.entity_id
_entity_poly.type
_entity_poly.pdbx_seq_one_letter_code
_entity_poly.pdbx_strand_id
1 'polypeptide(L)'
;MAELETPLLYWVGYSSIVIVCARFVGKWSAMTSLQPVTKTFPRRWLDIVGLRVADFWQSALRAVMGLVIFRPGISQAELRWRLRSVYDRQEINEILRYLRVEGHLCVRQQFMSEWDQVGVMVPLDDQEERTASWVIGEKAWYQV
;
A
#
# COMPACT_ATOMS: atom_id res chain seq x y z
N MET A 1 -2.97 -23.58 2.34
CA MET A 1 -3.90 -22.86 3.25
C MET A 1 -5.17 -22.64 2.47
N ALA A 2 -6.34 -23.03 2.98
CA ALA A 2 -7.60 -22.76 2.30
C ALA A 2 -7.79 -21.23 2.24
N GLU A 3 -7.72 -20.66 1.04
CA GLU A 3 -8.16 -19.28 0.82
C GLU A 3 -9.65 -19.23 1.14
N LEU A 4 -9.99 -18.67 2.30
CA LEU A 4 -11.37 -18.35 2.61
C LEU A 4 -11.85 -17.33 1.57
N GLU A 5 -12.98 -17.58 0.90
CA GLU A 5 -13.56 -16.67 -0.11
C GLU A 5 -13.81 -15.25 0.45
N THR A 6 -13.94 -15.12 1.77
CA THR A 6 -14.13 -13.83 2.43
C THR A 6 -13.04 -13.59 3.50
N PRO A 7 -12.27 -12.50 3.39
CA PRO A 7 -11.30 -12.13 4.42
C PRO A 7 -11.99 -11.88 5.77
N LEU A 8 -11.47 -12.51 6.83
CA LEU A 8 -12.00 -12.38 8.20
C LEU A 8 -11.44 -11.16 8.94
N LEU A 9 -10.26 -10.69 8.54
CA LEU A 9 -9.51 -9.60 9.15
C LEU A 9 -9.10 -8.59 8.08
N TYR A 10 -9.15 -7.32 8.44
CA TYR A 10 -8.76 -6.22 7.57
C TYR A 10 -7.80 -5.29 8.28
N TRP A 11 -6.74 -4.90 7.57
CA TRP A 11 -5.88 -3.80 7.97
C TRP A 11 -6.53 -2.48 7.58
N VAL A 12 -6.78 -1.62 8.56
CA VAL A 12 -7.41 -0.31 8.38
C VAL A 12 -6.64 0.74 9.18
N GLY A 13 -7.14 1.98 9.15
CA GLY A 13 -6.56 3.09 9.90
C GLY A 13 -5.58 3.92 9.09
N TYR A 14 -5.83 5.23 9.09
CA TYR A 14 -5.08 6.23 8.31
C TYR A 14 -3.92 6.82 9.12
N SER A 15 -4.14 7.10 10.41
CA SER A 15 -3.11 7.63 11.33
C SER A 15 -2.25 6.52 11.92
N SER A 16 -2.87 5.41 12.32
CA SER A 16 -2.22 4.21 12.83
C SER A 16 -2.85 2.98 12.17
N ILE A 17 -2.04 1.96 11.95
CA ILE A 17 -2.51 0.68 11.40
C ILE A 17 -3.21 -0.08 12.54
N VAL A 18 -4.44 -0.53 12.28
CA VAL A 18 -5.19 -1.39 13.20
C VAL A 18 -5.79 -2.56 12.44
N ILE A 19 -5.89 -3.72 13.11
CA ILE A 19 -6.62 -4.87 12.58
C ILE A 19 -8.07 -4.78 13.05
N VAL A 20 -9.01 -4.96 12.14
CA VAL A 20 -10.44 -5.06 12.46
C VAL A 20 -11.02 -6.36 11.92
N CYS A 21 -11.92 -6.96 12.69
CA CYS A 21 -12.75 -8.06 12.21
C CYS A 21 -13.65 -7.58 11.06
N ALA A 22 -13.91 -8.47 10.09
CA ALA A 22 -14.81 -8.23 8.96
C ALA A 22 -16.16 -7.62 9.38
N ARG A 23 -16.71 -8.03 10.53
CA ARG A 23 -17.96 -7.47 11.08
C ARG A 23 -17.92 -5.96 11.31
N PHE A 24 -16.74 -5.38 11.55
CA PHE A 24 -16.54 -3.96 11.84
C PHE A 24 -15.98 -3.17 10.65
N VAL A 25 -15.62 -3.82 9.54
CA VAL A 25 -15.01 -3.17 8.36
C VAL A 25 -15.94 -2.15 7.69
N GLY A 26 -17.25 -2.33 7.87
CA GLY A 26 -18.27 -1.42 7.33
C GLY A 26 -18.16 0.02 7.84
N LYS A 27 -17.49 0.25 8.98
CA LYS A 27 -17.22 1.60 9.54
C LYS A 27 -16.02 2.30 8.90
N TRP A 28 -15.17 1.54 8.21
CA TRP A 28 -13.94 2.01 7.57
C TRP A 28 -14.08 2.14 6.05
N SER A 29 -15.25 1.81 5.52
CA SER A 29 -15.55 1.80 4.09
C SER A 29 -16.70 2.74 3.76
N ALA A 30 -16.67 3.28 2.54
CA ALA A 30 -17.73 4.08 1.97
C ALA A 30 -18.58 3.21 1.04
N MET A 31 -19.89 3.42 1.03
CA MET A 31 -20.80 2.74 0.10
C MET A 31 -20.73 3.42 -1.26
N THR A 32 -20.39 2.67 -2.30
CA THR A 32 -20.25 3.16 -3.68
C THR A 32 -21.35 2.65 -4.61
N SER A 33 -22.04 1.58 -4.22
CA SER A 33 -23.25 1.10 -4.90
C SER A 33 -24.25 0.57 -3.88
N LEU A 34 -25.53 0.78 -4.17
CA LEU A 34 -26.66 0.24 -3.40
C LEU A 34 -27.13 -1.11 -3.95
N GLN A 35 -26.93 -1.36 -5.25
CA GLN A 35 -27.49 -2.50 -5.97
C GLN A 35 -26.45 -3.02 -6.99
N PRO A 36 -25.64 -4.04 -6.65
CA PRO A 36 -25.53 -4.66 -5.33
C PRO A 36 -24.89 -3.72 -4.31
N VAL A 37 -25.08 -3.98 -3.01
CA VAL A 37 -24.42 -3.20 -1.96
C VAL A 37 -22.92 -3.41 -2.06
N THR A 38 -22.20 -2.37 -2.49
CA THR A 38 -20.74 -2.38 -2.60
C THR A 38 -20.17 -1.31 -1.69
N LYS A 39 -19.15 -1.70 -0.93
CA LYS A 39 -18.38 -0.79 -0.09
C LYS A 39 -16.90 -0.88 -0.43
N THR A 40 -16.23 0.26 -0.44
CA THR A 40 -14.79 0.35 -0.74
C THR A 40 -14.08 1.11 0.36
N PHE A 41 -12.79 0.83 0.55
CA PHE A 41 -11.96 1.67 1.39
C PHE A 41 -11.70 2.99 0.66
N PRO A 42 -11.99 4.15 1.26
CA PRO A 42 -11.68 5.43 0.64
C PRO A 42 -10.19 5.51 0.29
N ARG A 43 -9.89 5.84 -0.96
CA ARG A 43 -8.56 6.10 -1.50
C ARG A 43 -8.65 7.24 -2.47
N ARG A 44 -7.61 8.07 -2.56
CA ARG A 44 -7.61 9.21 -3.49
C ARG A 44 -7.74 8.81 -4.95
N TRP A 45 -7.22 7.63 -5.31
CA TRP A 45 -7.32 7.11 -6.67
C TRP A 45 -8.62 6.35 -6.93
N LEU A 46 -9.64 6.46 -6.08
CA LEU A 46 -10.96 5.91 -6.35
C LEU A 46 -11.97 7.03 -6.56
N ASP A 47 -12.83 6.87 -7.56
CA ASP A 47 -13.95 7.77 -7.80
C ASP A 47 -15.16 7.44 -6.90
N ILE A 48 -16.27 8.15 -7.10
CA ILE A 48 -17.49 7.99 -6.31
C ILE A 48 -18.16 6.62 -6.48
N VAL A 49 -17.85 5.89 -7.56
CA VAL A 49 -18.37 4.53 -7.79
C VAL A 49 -17.35 3.46 -7.38
N GLY A 50 -16.17 3.85 -6.88
CA GLY A 50 -15.13 2.95 -6.43
C GLY A 50 -14.23 2.43 -7.54
N LEU A 51 -14.24 3.06 -8.72
CA LEU A 51 -13.36 2.75 -9.82
C LEU A 51 -12.05 3.52 -9.72
N ARG A 52 -10.96 2.91 -10.16
CA ARG A 52 -9.64 3.52 -10.11
C ARG A 52 -9.50 4.64 -11.14
N VAL A 53 -9.21 5.85 -10.69
CA VAL A 53 -8.85 6.98 -11.54
C VAL A 53 -7.38 6.85 -11.93
N ALA A 54 -7.12 6.54 -13.19
CA ALA A 54 -5.80 6.21 -13.70
C ALA A 54 -4.76 7.32 -13.44
N ASP A 55 -5.13 8.58 -13.64
CA ASP A 55 -4.20 9.72 -13.50
C ASP A 55 -3.69 9.90 -12.06
N PHE A 56 -4.58 9.76 -11.07
CA PHE A 56 -4.17 9.83 -9.65
C PHE A 56 -3.30 8.65 -9.26
N TRP A 57 -3.64 7.45 -9.75
CA TRP A 57 -2.83 6.26 -9.52
C TRP A 57 -1.43 6.39 -10.13
N GLN A 58 -1.34 6.78 -11.39
CA GLN A 58 -0.06 6.97 -12.08
C GLN A 58 0.78 8.08 -11.46
N SER A 59 0.15 9.16 -11.01
CA SER A 59 0.83 10.24 -10.30
C SER A 59 1.44 9.76 -8.98
N ALA A 60 0.70 8.94 -8.22
CA ALA A 60 1.18 8.34 -6.97
C ALA A 60 2.36 7.39 -7.19
N LEU A 61 2.27 6.53 -8.22
CA LEU A 61 3.36 5.65 -8.61
C LEU A 61 4.63 6.42 -8.99
N ARG A 62 4.49 7.47 -9.81
CA ARG A 62 5.62 8.33 -10.21
C ARG A 62 6.22 9.08 -9.02
N ALA A 63 5.42 9.54 -8.07
CA ALA A 63 5.91 10.21 -6.87
C ALA A 63 6.81 9.29 -6.02
N VAL A 64 6.37 8.05 -5.80
CA VAL A 64 7.14 7.04 -5.06
C VAL A 64 8.38 6.62 -5.84
N MET A 65 8.24 6.26 -7.12
CA MET A 65 9.37 5.84 -7.96
C MET A 65 10.41 6.95 -8.11
N GLY A 66 9.99 8.20 -8.29
CA GLY A 66 10.90 9.34 -8.36
C GLY A 66 11.78 9.44 -7.12
N LEU A 67 11.20 9.32 -5.92
CA LEU A 67 11.98 9.34 -4.67
C LEU A 67 12.98 8.20 -4.59
N VAL A 68 12.59 6.97 -4.96
CA VAL A 68 13.50 5.81 -4.89
C VAL A 68 14.61 5.91 -5.95
N ILE A 69 14.31 6.40 -7.16
CA ILE A 69 15.30 6.61 -8.22
C ILE A 69 16.37 7.62 -7.78
N PHE A 70 15.95 8.76 -7.21
CA PHE A 70 16.89 9.80 -6.77
C PHE A 70 17.54 9.51 -5.41
N ARG A 71 16.98 8.59 -4.62
CA ARG A 71 17.52 8.16 -3.33
C ARG A 71 17.41 6.63 -3.17
N PRO A 72 18.23 5.85 -3.89
CA PRO A 72 18.24 4.40 -3.72
C PRO A 72 18.59 4.02 -2.28
N GLY A 73 17.81 3.12 -1.68
CA GLY A 73 17.97 2.72 -0.29
C GLY A 73 17.25 3.65 0.71
N ILE A 74 16.39 4.56 0.24
CA ILE A 74 15.53 5.37 1.13
C ILE A 74 14.69 4.46 2.02
N SER A 75 14.65 4.77 3.32
CA SER A 75 13.78 4.03 4.26
C SER A 75 12.31 4.31 3.98
N GLN A 76 11.43 3.36 4.26
CA GLN A 76 9.99 3.57 4.15
C GLN A 76 9.52 4.73 5.03
N ALA A 77 10.08 4.88 6.22
CA ALA A 77 9.79 5.98 7.14
C ALA A 77 10.11 7.34 6.50
N GLU A 78 11.27 7.47 5.86
CA GLU A 78 11.66 8.71 5.18
C GLU A 78 10.80 8.96 3.94
N LEU A 79 10.50 7.92 3.17
CA LEU A 79 9.62 8.01 1.99
C LEU A 79 8.23 8.52 2.39
N ARG A 80 7.62 7.94 3.43
CA ARG A 80 6.34 8.41 3.98
C ARG A 80 6.44 9.84 4.50
N TRP A 81 7.51 10.18 5.24
CA TRP A 81 7.70 11.53 5.76
C TRP A 81 7.77 12.58 4.66
N ARG A 82 8.44 12.29 3.54
CA ARG A 82 8.56 13.18 2.38
C ARG A 82 7.26 13.33 1.61
N LEU A 83 6.43 12.29 1.60
CA LEU A 83 5.16 12.25 0.87
C LEU A 83 3.93 12.60 1.73
N ARG A 84 4.10 12.84 3.03
CA ARG A 84 3.01 13.03 4.01
C ARG A 84 2.05 14.18 3.74
N SER A 85 2.46 15.18 2.96
CA SER A 85 1.58 16.30 2.60
C SER A 85 0.53 15.89 1.59
N VAL A 86 0.76 14.81 0.86
CA VAL A 86 -0.10 14.33 -0.21
C VAL A 86 -0.70 12.98 0.13
N TYR A 87 0.11 12.02 0.60
CA TYR A 87 -0.33 10.63 0.77
C TYR A 87 -0.34 10.21 2.24
N ASP A 88 -1.35 9.43 2.62
CA ASP A 88 -1.40 8.78 3.92
C ASP A 88 -0.58 7.49 3.96
N ARG A 89 -0.47 6.89 5.15
CA ARG A 89 0.32 5.66 5.35
C ARG A 89 -0.21 4.46 4.56
N GLN A 90 -1.53 4.28 4.51
CA GLN A 90 -2.14 3.16 3.78
C GLN A 90 -1.94 3.33 2.28
N GLU A 91 -2.04 4.56 1.79
CA GLU A 91 -1.77 4.88 0.41
C GLU A 91 -0.32 4.56 0.03
N ILE A 92 0.65 4.99 0.84
CA ILE A 92 2.06 4.63 0.64
C ILE A 92 2.27 3.10 0.65
N ASN A 93 1.66 2.39 1.59
CA ASN A 93 1.75 0.93 1.67
C ASN A 93 1.16 0.25 0.43
N GLU A 94 0.03 0.73 -0.09
CA GLU A 94 -0.62 0.18 -1.29
C GLU A 94 0.25 0.40 -2.55
N ILE A 95 0.84 1.58 -2.68
CA ILE A 95 1.73 1.91 -3.80
C ILE A 95 3.00 1.04 -3.75
N LEU A 96 3.65 0.96 -2.58
CA LEU A 96 4.86 0.14 -2.39
C LEU A 96 4.58 -1.35 -2.62
N ARG A 97 3.42 -1.85 -2.16
CA ARG A 97 2.97 -3.22 -2.42
C ARG A 97 2.87 -3.48 -3.91
N TYR A 98 2.16 -2.62 -4.63
CA TYR A 98 1.96 -2.77 -6.06
C TYR A 98 3.29 -2.76 -6.81
N LEU A 99 4.16 -1.79 -6.54
CA LEU A 99 5.47 -1.68 -7.19
C LEU A 99 6.39 -2.88 -6.89
N ARG A 100 6.32 -3.44 -5.67
CA ARG A 100 7.04 -4.65 -5.29
C ARG A 100 6.53 -5.88 -6.03
N VAL A 101 5.22 -6.08 -6.03
CA VAL A 101 4.57 -7.22 -6.70
C VAL A 101 4.82 -7.19 -8.21
N GLU A 102 4.79 -6.01 -8.82
CA GLU A 102 5.11 -5.83 -10.23
C GLU A 102 6.62 -5.95 -10.54
N GLY A 103 7.49 -6.07 -9.54
CA GLY A 103 8.94 -6.22 -9.70
C GLY A 103 9.70 -4.92 -9.99
N HIS A 104 9.05 -3.77 -9.87
CA HIS A 104 9.66 -2.45 -10.11
C HIS A 104 10.46 -1.95 -8.91
N LEU A 105 10.09 -2.40 -7.70
CA LEU A 105 10.80 -2.12 -6.46
C LEU A 105 11.16 -3.41 -5.75
N CYS A 106 12.29 -3.38 -5.04
CA CYS A 106 12.66 -4.39 -4.07
C CYS A 106 12.84 -3.74 -2.71
N VAL A 107 12.47 -4.48 -1.67
CA VAL A 107 12.72 -4.07 -0.28
C VAL A 107 13.94 -4.82 0.25
N ARG A 108 14.88 -4.08 0.83
CA ARG A 108 15.96 -4.61 1.65
C ARG A 108 15.53 -4.41 3.10
N GLN A 109 15.07 -5.49 3.72
CA GLN A 109 14.76 -5.52 5.14
C GLN A 109 15.83 -6.34 5.86
N GLN A 110 16.25 -5.85 7.03
CA GLN A 110 17.12 -6.61 7.92
C GLN A 110 16.37 -7.76 8.61
N PHE A 111 15.03 -7.67 8.67
CA PHE A 111 14.16 -8.68 9.27
C PHE A 111 12.97 -8.95 8.34
N MET A 112 12.84 -10.20 7.89
CA MET A 112 11.63 -10.67 7.21
C MET A 112 10.67 -11.21 8.26
N SER A 113 9.46 -10.68 8.30
CA SER A 113 8.42 -11.23 9.18
C SER A 113 8.07 -12.66 8.76
N GLU A 114 7.56 -13.48 9.68
CA GLU A 114 7.00 -14.80 9.36
C GLU A 114 5.88 -14.68 8.30
N TRP A 115 5.17 -13.55 8.30
CA TRP A 115 4.15 -13.21 7.32
C TRP A 115 4.73 -13.01 5.91
N ASP A 116 5.87 -12.32 5.79
CA ASP A 116 6.55 -12.14 4.50
C ASP A 116 7.01 -13.49 3.92
N GLN A 117 7.41 -14.44 4.78
CA GLN A 117 7.83 -15.79 4.35
C GLN A 117 6.67 -16.60 3.75
N VAL A 118 5.45 -16.38 4.23
CA VAL A 118 4.23 -16.97 3.67
C VAL A 118 3.57 -16.09 2.60
N GLY A 119 4.27 -15.05 2.12
CA GLY A 119 3.80 -14.16 1.05
C GLY A 119 2.75 -13.13 1.48
N VAL A 120 2.47 -13.01 2.79
CA VAL A 120 1.53 -12.04 3.34
C VAL A 120 2.25 -10.75 3.64
N MET A 121 2.07 -9.75 2.77
CA MET A 121 2.71 -8.45 2.97
C MET A 121 1.95 -7.62 4.01
N VAL A 122 2.46 -7.61 5.23
CA VAL A 122 1.91 -6.86 6.37
C VAL A 122 2.35 -5.40 6.29
N PRO A 123 1.46 -4.43 6.54
CA PRO A 123 1.86 -3.04 6.64
C PRO A 123 2.79 -2.84 7.85
N LEU A 124 3.95 -2.21 7.61
CA LEU A 124 4.99 -2.01 8.62
C LEU A 124 4.59 -0.98 9.66
N ASP A 125 5.00 -1.18 10.91
CA ASP A 125 4.90 -0.18 11.98
C ASP A 125 5.97 0.93 11.88
N ASP A 126 5.90 1.95 12.74
CA ASP A 126 6.80 3.12 12.66
C ASP A 126 8.29 2.77 12.84
N GLN A 127 8.60 1.71 13.57
CA GLN A 127 9.96 1.28 13.82
C GLN A 127 10.47 0.37 12.70
N GLU A 128 9.63 -0.55 12.21
CA GLU A 128 9.91 -1.41 11.06
C GLU A 128 10.10 -0.60 9.77
N GLU A 129 9.34 0.48 9.58
CA GLU A 129 9.51 1.39 8.45
C GLU A 129 10.91 2.02 8.35
N ARG A 130 11.63 2.12 9.49
CA ARG A 130 13.00 2.67 9.52
C ARG A 130 14.03 1.65 9.04
N THR A 131 13.72 0.35 9.12
CA THR A 131 14.63 -0.74 8.74
C THR A 131 14.34 -1.26 7.32
N ALA A 132 13.16 -0.97 6.77
CA ALA A 132 12.80 -1.30 5.40
C ALA A 132 13.33 -0.25 4.42
N SER A 133 14.36 -0.60 3.66
CA SER A 133 14.97 0.27 2.66
C SER A 133 14.54 -0.13 1.24
N TRP A 134 14.11 0.84 0.44
CA TRP A 134 13.58 0.59 -0.90
C TRP A 134 14.61 0.88 -1.97
N VAL A 135 14.75 -0.05 -2.92
CA VAL A 135 15.65 0.06 -4.08
C VAL A 135 14.89 -0.29 -5.36
N ILE A 136 15.44 0.11 -6.50
CA ILE A 136 14.91 -0.27 -7.81
C ILE A 136 15.00 -1.80 -7.96
N GLY A 137 13.91 -2.39 -8.44
CA GLY A 137 13.81 -3.82 -8.73
C GLY A 137 14.37 -4.18 -10.10
N GLU A 138 14.17 -5.43 -10.50
CA GLU A 138 14.70 -5.98 -11.74
C GLU A 138 13.93 -5.48 -12.98
N LYS A 139 12.63 -5.22 -12.82
CA LYS A 139 11.79 -4.73 -13.91
C LYS A 139 11.92 -3.21 -14.05
N ALA A 140 12.48 -2.76 -15.17
CA ALA A 140 12.57 -1.35 -15.50
C ALA A 140 11.18 -0.67 -15.41
N TRP A 141 11.11 0.45 -14.71
CA TRP A 141 9.88 1.23 -14.54
C TRP A 141 9.51 2.03 -15.78
N TYR A 142 10.50 2.65 -16.43
CA TYR A 142 10.35 3.31 -17.71
C TYR A 142 10.93 2.40 -18.79
N GLN A 143 10.08 1.97 -19.72
CA GLN A 143 10.51 1.44 -21.01
C GLN A 143 10.48 2.60 -21.99
N VAL A 144 11.65 2.97 -22.51
CA VAL A 144 11.76 3.94 -23.62
C VAL A 144 11.48 3.21 -24.92
#